data_AF-A0A4Q3GYR3-F1
#
_entry.id   AF-A0A4Q3GYR3-F1
#
_cell.length_a   1.000
_cell.length_b   1.000
_cell.length_c   1.000
_cell.angle_alpha   90.00
_cell.angle_beta   90.00
_cell.angle_gamma   90.00
#
_symmetry.space_group_name_H-M   'P 1'
#
loop_
_entity.id
_entity.type
_entity.pdbx_description
1 polymer ?
#
loop_
_entity_poly.entity_id
_entity_poly.type
_entity_poly.pdbx_seq_one_letter_code
_entity_poly.pdbx_strand_id
1 'polypeptide(L)' 'MSLTARVATHLPFLRRYSRAVTGSQTSGDAYVASTLEALIADLSIFPTASSDRVALYKLLVAILKSSAVEVPPVVSPYAW' A
#
# COMPACT_ATOMS: atom_id res chain seq x y z
N MET A 1 -10.81 14.20 12.24
CA MET A 1 -10.99 12.87 11.59
C MET A 1 -9.89 11.95 12.07
N SER A 2 -10.18 10.66 12.27
CA SER A 2 -9.16 9.67 12.64
C SER A 2 -8.18 9.42 11.48
N LEU A 3 -6.95 8.98 11.79
CA LEU A 3 -5.96 8.64 10.76
C LEU A 3 -6.52 7.60 9.77
N THR A 4 -7.22 6.58 10.28
CA THR A 4 -7.89 5.55 9.47
C THR A 4 -8.82 6.15 8.43
N ALA A 5 -9.65 7.12 8.82
CA ALA A 5 -10.58 7.78 7.90
C ALA A 5 -9.84 8.56 6.80
N ARG A 6 -8.74 9.24 7.16
CA ARG A 6 -7.90 9.98 6.20
C ARG A 6 -7.19 9.05 5.22
N VAL A 7 -6.70 7.91 5.70
CA VAL A 7 -6.03 6.91 4.87
C VAL A 7 -7.01 6.23 3.90
N ALA A 8 -8.19 5.84 4.40
CA ALA A 8 -9.20 5.15 3.61
C ALA A 8 -9.60 5.90 2.33
N THR A 9 -9.72 7.24 2.40
CA THR A 9 -10.05 8.09 1.25
C THR A 9 -9.03 8.00 0.11
N HIS A 10 -7.79 7.61 0.40
CA HIS A 10 -6.71 7.57 -0.59
C HIS A 10 -6.39 6.16 -1.12
N LEU A 11 -6.95 5.11 -0.51
CA LEU A 11 -6.65 3.71 -0.86
C LEU A 11 -6.91 3.34 -2.33
N PRO A 12 -7.99 3.78 -3.00
CA PRO A 12 -8.22 3.41 -4.40
C PRO A 12 -7.10 3.90 -5.33
N PHE A 13 -6.62 5.13 -5.11
CA PHE A 13 -5.53 5.70 -5.91
C PHE A 13 -4.17 5.10 -5.57
N LEU A 14 -3.97 4.75 -4.29
CA LEU A 14 -2.77 4.06 -3.83
C LEU A 14 -2.64 2.68 -4.49
N ARG A 15 -3.72 1.89 -4.53
CA ARG A 15 -3.78 0.60 -5.23
C ARG A 15 -3.51 0.75 -6.73
N ARG A 16 -4.18 1.70 -7.39
CA ARG A 16 -3.95 1.96 -8.82
C ARG A 16 -2.48 2.26 -9.11
N TYR A 17 -1.86 3.12 -8.30
CA TYR A 17 -0.44 3.45 -8.45
C TYR A 17 0.44 2.22 -8.21
N SER A 18 0.21 1.48 -7.13
CA SER A 18 0.99 0.28 -6.80
C SER A 18 0.96 -0.75 -7.94
N ARG A 19 -0.22 -1.04 -8.49
CA ARG A 19 -0.38 -1.95 -9.63
C ARG A 19 0.31 -1.47 -10.91
N ALA A 20 0.32 -0.16 -11.16
CA ALA A 20 1.03 0.41 -12.30
C ALA A 20 2.55 0.29 -12.15
N VAL A 21 3.06 0.39 -10.91
CA VAL A 21 4.49 0.24 -10.61
C VAL A 21 4.93 -1.22 -10.65
N THR A 22 4.11 -2.13 -10.14
CA THR A 22 4.44 -3.57 -10.07
C THR A 22 4.08 -4.35 -11.32
N GLY A 23 3.21 -3.81 -12.19
CA GLY A 23 2.69 -4.49 -13.37
C GLY A 23 1.70 -5.63 -13.06
N SER A 24 1.33 -5.84 -11.80
CA SER A 24 0.45 -6.93 -11.37
C SER A 24 -0.56 -6.47 -10.32
N GLN A 25 -1.79 -6.96 -10.44
CA GLN A 25 -2.82 -6.72 -9.44
C GLN A 25 -2.43 -7.29 -8.08
N THR A 26 -2.01 -8.56 -8.02
CA THR A 26 -1.68 -9.24 -6.76
C THR A 26 -0.47 -8.63 -6.09
N SER A 27 0.62 -8.41 -6.83
CA SER A 27 1.81 -7.77 -6.27
C SER A 27 1.50 -6.35 -5.80
N GLY A 28 0.77 -5.57 -6.61
CA GLY A 28 0.40 -4.20 -6.25
C GLY A 28 -0.46 -4.11 -4.99
N ASP A 29 -1.44 -5.01 -4.85
CA ASP A 29 -2.30 -5.06 -3.67
C ASP A 29 -1.54 -5.58 -2.43
N ALA A 30 -0.58 -6.49 -2.59
CA ALA A 30 0.28 -6.97 -1.51
C ALA A 30 1.13 -5.84 -0.90
N TYR A 31 1.79 -5.00 -1.73
CA TYR A 31 2.53 -3.84 -1.20
C TYR A 31 1.64 -2.85 -0.45
N VAL A 32 0.41 -2.64 -0.91
CA VAL A 32 -0.56 -1.78 -0.20
C VAL A 32 -0.99 -2.41 1.13
N ALA A 33 -1.20 -3.72 1.17
CA ALA A 33 -1.50 -4.44 2.41
C ALA A 33 -0.34 -4.32 3.41
N SER A 34 0.90 -4.61 3.00
CA SER A 34 2.09 -4.47 3.85
C SER A 34 2.29 -3.04 4.36
N THR A 35 1.95 -2.04 3.54
CA THR A 35 1.94 -0.61 3.94
C THR A 35 0.97 -0.35 5.09
N LEU A 36 -0.22 -0.95 5.04
CA LEU A 36 -1.22 -0.79 6.09
C LEU A 36 -0.87 -1.61 7.33
N GLU A 37 -0.33 -2.82 7.18
CA GLU A 37 0.14 -3.65 8.29
C GLU A 37 1.28 -2.97 9.05
N ALA A 38 2.24 -2.38 8.34
CA ALA A 38 3.31 -1.59 8.96
C ALA A 38 2.74 -0.42 9.77
N LEU A 39 1.72 0.26 9.25
CA LEU A 39 1.08 1.39 9.92
C LEU A 39 0.22 0.95 11.12
N ILE A 40 -0.35 -0.25 11.09
CA ILE A 40 -1.05 -0.87 12.23
C ILE A 40 -0.02 -1.25 13.32
N ALA A 41 1.14 -1.76 12.93
CA ALA A 41 2.21 -2.13 13.86
C ALA A 41 2.82 -0.91 14.56
N ASP A 42 3.03 0.18 13.83
CA ASP A 42 3.54 1.43 14.39
C ASP A 42 2.98 2.64 13.61
N LEU A 43 2.22 3.49 14.29
CA LEU A 43 1.64 4.70 13.69
C LEU A 43 2.65 5.84 13.53
N SER A 44 3.77 5.80 14.26
CA SER A 44 4.79 6.87 14.26
C SER A 44 5.59 6.91 12.96
N ILE A 45 5.60 5.81 12.20
CA ILE A 45 6.25 5.74 10.89
C ILE A 45 5.54 6.60 9.84
N PHE A 46 4.31 7.05 10.10
CA PHE A 46 3.55 7.86 9.16
C PHE A 46 4.24 9.21 8.94
N PRO A 47 4.81 9.47 7.75
CA PRO A 47 5.72 10.58 7.56
C PRO A 47 4.98 11.91 7.55
N THR A 48 5.55 12.93 8.18
CA THR A 48 5.05 14.30 8.06
C THR A 48 5.26 14.81 6.64
N ALA A 49 4.19 15.24 5.99
CA ALA A 49 4.21 15.75 4.62
C ALA A 49 3.15 16.86 4.44
N SER A 50 3.16 17.50 3.27
CA SER A 50 2.22 18.56 2.91
C SER A 50 0.76 18.09 2.85
N SER A 51 0.50 16.80 2.68
CA SER A 51 -0.83 16.20 2.74
C SER A 51 -0.76 14.71 3.09
N ASP A 52 -1.85 14.15 3.61
CA ASP A 52 -1.97 12.72 3.92
C ASP A 52 -1.73 11.85 2.67
N ARG A 53 -2.18 12.31 1.49
CA ARG A 53 -1.89 11.66 0.22
C ARG A 53 -0.38 11.57 -0.01
N VAL A 54 0.37 12.66 0.12
CA VAL A 54 1.82 12.64 -0.10
C VAL A 54 2.52 11.75 0.93
N ALA A 55 2.08 11.79 2.20
CA ALA A 55 2.62 10.93 3.25
C ALA A 55 2.45 9.44 2.93
N LEU A 56 1.26 9.03 2.49
CA LEU A 56 0.98 7.64 2.10
C LEU A 56 1.83 7.16 0.93
N TYR A 57 1.99 7.99 -0.10
CA TYR A 57 2.82 7.62 -1.25
C TYR A 57 4.30 7.50 -0.88
N LYS A 58 4.81 8.37 0.02
CA LYS A 58 6.17 8.26 0.54
C LYS A 58 6.38 6.93 1.28
N LEU A 59 5.44 6.55 2.15
CA LEU A 59 5.53 5.32 2.94
C LEU A 59 5.44 4.08 2.05
N LEU A 60 4.50 4.06 1.09
CA LEU A 60 4.40 2.98 0.09
C LEU A 60 5.71 2.81 -0.70
N VAL A 61 6.29 3.92 -1.20
CA VAL A 61 7.54 3.88 -1.96
C VAL A 61 8.72 3.42 -1.10
N ALA A 62 8.74 3.76 0.20
CA ALA A 62 9.75 3.26 1.12
C ALA A 62 9.68 1.72 1.24
N ILE A 63 8.48 1.16 1.36
CA ILE A 63 8.28 -0.30 1.44
C ILE A 63 8.64 -0.96 0.11
N LEU A 64 8.19 -0.42 -1.03
CA LEU A 64 8.56 -0.89 -2.37
C LEU A 64 10.07 -0.96 -2.58
N LYS A 65 10.84 -0.02 -2.02
CA LYS A 65 12.31 -0.02 -2.11
C LYS A 65 12.98 -0.95 -1.10
N SER A 66 12.36 -1.16 0.05
CA SER A 66 12.96 -1.87 1.18
C SER A 66 12.75 -3.38 1.14
N SER A 67 11.79 -3.90 0.37
CA SER A 67 11.32 -5.27 0.55
C SER A 67 11.05 -6.03 -0.75
N ALA A 68 11.39 -7.32 -0.74
CA ALA A 68 10.68 -8.33 -1.51
C ALA A 68 9.42 -8.68 -0.71
N VAL A 69 8.32 -7.96 -0.91
CA VAL A 69 7.03 -8.36 -0.32
C VAL A 69 6.67 -9.74 -0.85
N GLU A 70 6.34 -10.66 0.06
CA GLU A 70 5.87 -11.98 -0.31
C GLU A 70 4.52 -11.82 -1.02
N VAL A 71 4.51 -12.04 -2.33
CA VAL A 71 3.31 -11.92 -3.14
C VAL A 71 2.50 -13.20 -2.95
N PRO A 72 1.28 -13.13 -2.41
CA PRO A 72 0.45 -14.33 -2.28
C PRO A 72 0.25 -14.96 -3.66
N PRO A 73 0.29 -16.30 -3.77
CA PRO A 73 -0.01 -16.96 -5.03
C PRO A 73 -1.40 -16.54 -5.51
N VAL A 74 -1.53 -16.27 -6.81
CA VAL A 74 -2.83 -15.96 -7.41
C VAL A 74 -3.67 -17.23 -7.39
N VAL A 75 -4.49 -17.41 -6.37
CA VAL A 75 -5.48 -18.49 -6.33
C VAL A 75 -6.71 -18.00 -7.08
N SER A 76 -6.71 -18.14 -8.41
CA SER A 76 -7.95 -18.03 -9.17
C SER A 76 -8.76 -19.31 -8.92
N PRO A 77 -9.99 -19.23 -8.39
CA PRO A 77 -10.88 -20.40 -8.33
C PRO A 77 -11.39 -20.82 -9.72
N TYR A 78 -11.03 -20.09 -10.78
CA TYR A 78 -11.42 -20.37 -12.15
C TYR A 78 -10.20 -20.67 -13.02
N ALA A 79 -10.32 -21.70 -13.86
CA ALA A 79 -9.25 -22.23 -14.70
C ALA A 79 -9.16 -21.58 -16.10
N TRP A 80 -9.47 -20.29 -16.21
CA TRP A 80 -9.41 -19.53 -17.46
C TRP A 80 -8.54 -18.28 -17.33
#